data_AF-A0A5P2H7Z9-F1
#
_entry.id   AF-A0A5P2H7Z9-F1
#
_cell.length_a   1.000
_cell.length_b   1.000
_cell.length_c   1.000
_cell.angle_alpha   90.00
_cell.angle_beta   90.00
_cell.angle_gamma   90.00
#
_symmetry.space_group_name_H-M   'P 1'
#
loop_
_entity.id
_entity.type
_entity.pdbx_description
1 polymer ?
#
loop_
_entity_poly.entity_id
_entity_poly.type
_entity_poly.pdbx_seq_one_letter_code
_entity_poly.pdbx_strand_id
1 'polypeptide(L)'
;MPVPEARARRLALEALLAQSGQGVCVMREAADGTNPVRALMAATLIHHLALAGRVAMVADWWCDMPGSEAARESFDACIGLLADWCRAHGIRHLLAAPTLLPGAEAPRGFVRDASGLWRRDCMPAAKLLG
;
A
#
# COMPACT_ATOMS: atom_id res chain seq x y z
N MET A 1 10.44 9.97 -17.30
CA MET A 1 9.05 9.47 -17.38
C MET A 1 8.34 10.11 -18.59
N PRO A 2 7.65 9.35 -19.45
CA PRO A 2 6.85 9.88 -20.56
C PRO A 2 5.74 10.83 -20.08
N VAL A 3 5.43 11.87 -20.86
CA VAL A 3 4.41 12.88 -20.54
C VAL A 3 3.01 12.30 -20.24
N PRO A 4 2.51 11.29 -20.97
CA PRO A 4 1.20 10.68 -20.68
C PRO A 4 1.15 10.02 -19.30
N GLU A 5 2.23 9.35 -18.89
CA GLU A 5 2.32 8.66 -17.61
C GLU A 5 2.39 9.67 -16.44
N ALA A 6 3.17 10.74 -16.61
CA ALA A 6 3.23 11.85 -15.65
C ALA A 6 1.84 12.47 -15.42
N ARG A 7 1.09 12.69 -16.51
CA ARG A 7 -0.27 13.23 -16.45
C ARG A 7 -1.24 12.27 -15.77
N ALA A 8 -1.15 10.96 -16.07
CA ALA A 8 -2.01 9.95 -15.45
C ALA A 8 -1.80 9.88 -13.93
N ARG A 9 -0.54 9.91 -13.46
CA ARG A 9 -0.22 9.89 -12.02
C ARG A 9 -0.76 11.11 -11.29
N ARG A 10 -0.66 12.30 -11.90
CA ARG A 10 -1.24 13.52 -11.32
C ARG A 10 -2.76 13.43 -11.20
N LEU A 11 -3.45 12.95 -12.23
CA LEU A 11 -4.90 12.76 -12.21
C LEU A 11 -5.34 11.72 -11.16
N ALA A 12 -4.58 10.62 -11.02
CA ALA A 12 -4.84 9.62 -9.98
C ALA A 12 -4.67 10.20 -8.58
N LEU A 13 -3.63 11.00 -8.35
CA LEU A 13 -3.41 11.70 -7.08
C LEU A 13 -4.55 12.71 -6.79
N GLU A 14 -4.93 13.53 -7.77
CA GLU A 14 -6.05 14.48 -7.63
C GLU A 14 -7.37 13.76 -7.29
N ALA A 15 -7.65 12.63 -7.95
CA ALA A 15 -8.83 11.82 -7.67
C ALA A 15 -8.82 11.22 -6.25
N LEU A 16 -7.66 10.72 -5.79
CA LEU A 16 -7.50 10.19 -4.44
C LEU A 16 -7.68 11.29 -3.38
N LEU A 17 -7.12 12.48 -3.61
CA LEU A 17 -7.27 13.63 -2.72
C LEU A 17 -8.72 14.16 -2.68
N ALA A 18 -9.46 14.05 -3.79
CA ALA A 18 -10.86 14.47 -3.87
C ALA A 18 -11.82 13.52 -3.14
N GLN A 19 -11.44 12.26 -2.89
CA GLN A 19 -12.30 11.24 -2.26
C GLN A 19 -12.00 11.04 -0.77
N SER A 20 -12.28 12.07 0.05
CA SER A 20 -11.96 12.11 1.49
C SER A 20 -12.69 11.09 2.39
N GLY A 21 -13.17 9.95 1.88
CA GLY A 21 -13.91 8.95 2.66
C GLY A 21 -13.80 7.49 2.20
N GLN A 22 -13.06 7.17 1.14
CA GLN A 22 -13.04 5.82 0.55
C GLN A 22 -11.78 5.00 0.91
N GLY A 23 -10.73 5.62 1.45
CA GLY A 23 -9.46 4.93 1.67
C GLY A 23 -8.42 5.75 2.40
N VAL A 24 -7.22 5.18 2.46
CA VAL A 24 -6.01 5.81 2.97
C VAL A 24 -4.95 5.81 1.87
N CYS A 25 -4.14 6.86 1.83
CA CYS A 25 -3.06 6.98 0.88
C CYS A 25 -1.73 7.19 1.63
N VAL A 26 -0.73 6.39 1.29
CA VAL A 26 0.63 6.53 1.80
C VAL A 26 1.51 7.09 0.69
N MET A 27 2.19 8.18 0.99
CA MET A 27 3.02 8.91 0.04
C MET A 27 4.47 8.91 0.52
N ARG A 28 5.40 8.66 -0.40
CA ARG A 28 6.82 8.91 -0.18
C ARG A 28 7.21 10.18 -0.93
N GLU A 29 7.69 11.17 -0.20
CA GLU A 29 8.15 12.42 -0.78
C GLU A 29 9.42 12.21 -1.60
N ALA A 30 9.58 12.99 -2.67
CA ALA A 30 10.85 13.05 -3.38
C ALA A 30 11.79 14.05 -2.70
N ALA A 31 13.09 13.80 -2.79
CA ALA A 31 14.10 14.68 -2.23
C ALA A 31 14.32 15.93 -3.10
N ASP A 32 13.92 15.88 -4.37
CA ASP A 32 14.05 16.94 -5.36
C ASP A 32 12.72 17.69 -5.55
N GLY A 33 12.75 19.02 -5.35
CA GLY A 33 11.56 19.88 -5.33
C GLY A 33 10.81 20.05 -6.67
N THR A 34 11.18 19.32 -7.72
CA THR A 34 10.55 19.35 -9.05
C THR A 34 9.36 18.39 -9.17
N ASN A 35 9.34 17.29 -8.42
CA ASN A 35 8.18 16.42 -8.28
C ASN A 35 8.06 16.00 -6.81
N PRO A 36 7.09 16.51 -6.03
CA PRO A 36 7.06 16.27 -4.60
C PRO A 36 6.81 14.81 -4.22
N VAL A 37 6.36 13.95 -5.15
CA VAL A 37 5.95 12.58 -4.86
C VAL A 37 6.80 11.57 -5.62
N ARG A 38 7.60 10.81 -4.86
CA ARG A 38 8.44 9.71 -5.35
C ARG A 38 7.64 8.43 -5.54
N ALA A 39 6.71 8.17 -4.62
CA ALA A 39 5.83 7.02 -4.72
C ALA A 39 4.52 7.22 -3.98
N LEU A 40 3.49 6.51 -4.42
CA LEU A 40 2.13 6.61 -3.88
C LEU A 40 1.49 5.23 -3.81
N MET A 41 0.98 4.88 -2.64
CA MET A 41 0.23 3.66 -2.37
C MET A 41 -1.18 4.02 -1.92
N ALA A 42 -2.18 3.62 -2.68
CA ALA A 42 -3.57 3.81 -2.31
C ALA A 42 -4.15 2.50 -1.76
N ALA A 43 -4.84 2.59 -0.63
CA ALA A 43 -5.56 1.48 -0.04
C ALA A 43 -7.04 1.82 0.15
N THR A 44 -7.91 0.97 -0.38
CA THR A 44 -9.35 1.07 -0.17
C THR A 44 -9.74 0.24 1.05
N LEU A 45 -10.63 0.77 1.88
CA LEU A 45 -11.16 0.03 3.02
C LEU A 45 -12.43 -0.72 2.59
N ILE A 46 -12.37 -2.05 2.59
CA ILE A 46 -13.49 -2.90 2.16
C ILE A 46 -13.92 -3.85 3.27
N HIS A 47 -15.18 -4.28 3.23
CA HIS A 47 -15.67 -5.36 4.07
C HIS A 47 -15.33 -6.71 3.44
N HIS A 48 -14.76 -7.61 4.24
CA HIS A 48 -14.30 -8.92 3.80
C HIS A 48 -14.82 -10.00 4.74
N LEU A 49 -15.79 -10.79 4.27
CA LEU A 49 -16.49 -11.77 5.10
C LEU A 49 -15.57 -12.89 5.58
N ALA A 50 -14.73 -13.45 4.71
CA ALA A 50 -13.80 -14.53 5.07
C ALA A 50 -12.71 -14.09 6.07
N LEU A 51 -12.48 -12.78 6.20
CA LEU A 51 -11.53 -12.20 7.16
C LEU A 51 -12.26 -11.49 8.32
N ALA A 52 -13.56 -11.77 8.47
CA ALA A 52 -14.40 -11.34 9.58
C ALA A 52 -14.31 -9.84 9.91
N GLY A 53 -14.29 -8.96 8.90
CA GLY A 53 -14.29 -7.53 9.18
C GLY A 53 -13.85 -6.63 8.03
N ARG A 54 -13.31 -5.48 8.40
CA ARG A 54 -12.76 -4.49 7.47
C ARG A 54 -11.28 -4.78 7.20
N VAL A 55 -10.88 -4.69 5.94
CA VAL A 55 -9.51 -4.87 5.48
C VAL A 55 -9.06 -3.67 4.67
N ALA A 56 -7.77 -3.38 4.69
CA ALA A 56 -7.16 -2.44 3.77
C ALA A 56 -6.69 -3.20 2.52
N MET A 57 -7.15 -2.80 1.33
CA MET A 57 -6.79 -3.44 0.07
C MET A 57 -5.98 -2.48 -0.80
N VAL A 58 -4.74 -2.86 -1.09
CA VAL A 58 -3.85 -2.16 -2.03
C VAL A 58 -4.00 -2.80 -3.40
N ALA A 59 -4.64 -2.06 -4.30
CA ALA A 59 -4.83 -2.47 -5.69
C ALA A 59 -4.02 -1.61 -6.67
N ASP A 60 -3.45 -0.49 -6.20
CA ASP A 60 -2.68 0.43 -7.03
C ASP A 60 -1.46 0.96 -6.28
N TRP A 61 -0.35 1.06 -7.02
CA TRP A 61 0.95 1.54 -6.57
C TRP A 61 1.70 2.11 -7.78
N TRP A 62 2.34 3.25 -7.61
CA TRP A 62 3.29 3.74 -8.58
C TRP A 62 4.53 4.35 -7.91
N CYS A 63 5.64 4.29 -8.64
CA CYS A 63 6.93 4.86 -8.27
C CYS A 63 7.56 5.53 -9.50
N ASP A 64 8.29 6.62 -9.30
CA ASP A 64 9.05 7.34 -10.33
C ASP A 64 10.23 6.55 -10.92
N MET A 65 10.75 5.56 -10.20
CA MET A 65 11.89 4.72 -10.60
C MET A 65 11.54 3.22 -10.67
N PRO A 66 10.57 2.80 -11.50
CA PRO A 66 10.09 1.42 -11.53
C PRO A 66 11.21 0.42 -11.88
N GLY A 67 11.14 -0.77 -11.29
CA GLY A 67 12.12 -1.85 -11.55
C GLY A 67 13.49 -1.65 -10.88
N SER A 68 13.70 -0.56 -10.14
CA SER A 68 14.92 -0.34 -9.35
C SER A 68 14.82 -0.92 -7.94
N GLU A 69 15.96 -1.17 -7.30
CA GLU A 69 16.04 -1.49 -5.86
C GLU A 69 15.36 -0.39 -5.02
N ALA A 70 15.52 0.87 -5.41
CA ALA A 70 14.86 2.00 -4.75
C ALA A 70 13.33 1.98 -4.85
N ALA A 71 12.76 1.39 -5.91
CA ALA A 71 11.31 1.15 -5.99
C ALA A 71 10.88 0.05 -5.01
N ARG A 72 11.68 -0.99 -4.81
CA ARG A 72 11.40 -2.03 -3.80
C ARG A 72 11.46 -1.46 -2.39
N GLU A 73 12.50 -0.71 -2.06
CA GLU A 73 12.61 -0.02 -0.77
C GLU A 73 11.42 0.92 -0.52
N SER A 74 11.00 1.68 -1.54
CA SER A 74 9.84 2.56 -1.43
C SER A 74 8.55 1.79 -1.22
N PHE A 75 8.37 0.68 -1.92
CA PHE A 75 7.22 -0.20 -1.73
C PHE A 75 7.19 -0.76 -0.30
N ASP A 76 8.31 -1.33 0.16
CA ASP A 76 8.42 -1.94 1.49
C ASP A 76 8.22 -0.91 2.61
N ALA A 77 8.72 0.33 2.44
CA ALA A 77 8.47 1.43 3.37
C ALA A 77 6.99 1.83 3.39
N CYS A 78 6.36 2.03 2.23
CA CYS A 78 4.95 2.43 2.14
C CYS A 78 4.01 1.35 2.69
N ILE A 79 4.23 0.08 2.34
CA ILE A 79 3.38 -1.02 2.81
C ILE A 79 3.60 -1.31 4.30
N GLY A 80 4.82 -1.06 4.80
CA GLY A 80 5.15 -1.10 6.23
C GLY A 80 4.38 -0.04 7.02
N LEU A 81 4.44 1.23 6.56
CA LEU A 81 3.72 2.34 7.18
C LEU A 81 2.20 2.13 7.12
N LEU A 82 1.68 1.62 6.00
CA LEU A 82 0.27 1.27 5.88
C LEU A 82 -0.13 0.17 6.86
N ALA A 83 0.71 -0.85 7.04
CA ALA A 83 0.46 -1.90 8.01
C ALA A 83 0.40 -1.33 9.44
N ASP A 84 1.29 -0.40 9.78
CA ASP A 84 1.33 0.28 11.09
C ASP A 84 0.09 1.12 11.33
N TRP A 85 -0.33 1.88 10.32
CA TRP A 85 -1.59 2.61 10.32
C TRP A 85 -2.77 1.66 10.53
N CYS A 86 -2.82 0.52 9.83
CA CYS A 86 -3.87 -0.48 10.02
C CYS A 86 -3.95 -0.95 11.48
N ARG A 87 -2.81 -1.24 12.13
CA ARG A 87 -2.81 -1.66 13.54
C ARG A 87 -3.34 -0.56 14.45
N ALA A 88 -2.91 0.67 14.23
CA ALA A 88 -3.34 1.83 15.02
C ALA A 88 -4.85 2.09 14.90
N HIS A 89 -5.45 1.76 13.76
CA HIS A 89 -6.87 1.97 13.48
C HIS A 89 -7.73 0.69 13.64
N GLY A 90 -7.19 -0.38 14.23
CA GLY A 90 -7.93 -1.61 14.50
C GLY A 90 -8.30 -2.43 13.25
N ILE A 91 -7.66 -2.16 12.11
CA ILE A 91 -7.80 -2.94 10.88
C ILE A 91 -6.89 -4.16 10.99
N ARG A 92 -7.49 -5.35 10.92
CA ARG A 92 -6.81 -6.61 11.26
C ARG A 92 -6.00 -7.20 10.12
N HIS A 93 -6.33 -6.86 8.88
CA HIS A 93 -5.70 -7.44 7.70
C HIS A 93 -5.42 -6.38 6.64
N LEU A 94 -4.25 -6.51 6.03
CA LEU A 94 -3.81 -5.76 4.86
C LEU A 94 -3.66 -6.74 3.69
N LEU A 95 -4.31 -6.43 2.57
CA LEU A 95 -4.27 -7.19 1.34
C LEU A 95 -3.54 -6.38 0.25
N ALA A 96 -2.73 -7.03 -0.56
CA ALA A 96 -2.06 -6.43 -1.70
C ALA A 96 -2.15 -7.33 -2.95
N ALA A 97 -2.46 -6.73 -4.09
CA ALA A 97 -2.46 -7.43 -5.36
C ALA A 97 -1.02 -7.89 -5.74
N PRO A 98 -0.80 -9.15 -6.14
CA PRO A 98 0.54 -9.67 -6.44
C PRO A 98 1.28 -8.92 -7.54
N THR A 99 0.54 -8.36 -8.50
CA THR A 99 1.08 -7.60 -9.63
C THR A 99 1.73 -6.28 -9.24
N LEU A 100 1.51 -5.80 -8.01
CA LEU A 100 2.07 -4.53 -7.53
C LEU A 100 3.50 -4.65 -7.02
N LEU A 101 3.96 -5.87 -6.78
CA LEU A 101 5.28 -6.10 -6.20
C LEU A 101 6.38 -5.75 -7.20
N PRO A 102 7.29 -4.82 -6.85
CA PRO A 102 8.54 -4.70 -7.57
C PRO A 102 9.39 -5.94 -7.27
N GLY A 103 9.33 -6.93 -8.15
CA GLY A 103 10.03 -8.22 -8.04
C GLY A 103 9.12 -9.41 -7.71
N ALA A 104 9.72 -10.61 -7.65
CA ALA A 104 8.99 -11.87 -7.47
C ALA A 104 8.74 -12.26 -6.00
N GLU A 105 9.41 -11.60 -5.05
CA GLU A 105 9.37 -11.97 -3.64
C GLU A 105 8.27 -11.23 -2.86
N ALA A 106 7.59 -11.97 -1.99
CA ALA A 106 6.58 -11.44 -1.09
C ALA A 106 7.17 -10.34 -0.18
N PRO A 107 6.41 -9.27 0.15
CA PRO A 107 6.84 -8.30 1.14
C PRO A 107 6.97 -8.96 2.52
N ARG A 108 7.82 -8.38 3.37
CA ARG A 108 8.09 -8.96 4.70
C ARG A 108 6.80 -9.08 5.52
N GLY A 109 6.56 -10.29 6.05
CA GLY A 109 5.39 -10.58 6.89
C GLY A 109 4.08 -10.78 6.11
N PHE A 110 4.14 -10.81 4.78
CA PHE A 110 3.01 -11.21 3.95
C PHE A 110 3.05 -12.70 3.64
N VAL A 111 1.88 -13.31 3.61
CA VAL A 111 1.64 -14.68 3.16
C VAL A 111 0.61 -14.68 2.06
N ARG A 112 0.61 -15.70 1.20
CA ARG A 112 -0.41 -15.79 0.16
C ARG A 112 -1.74 -16.26 0.76
N ASP A 113 -2.81 -15.56 0.44
CA ASP A 113 -4.17 -15.91 0.82
C ASP A 113 -4.82 -16.86 -0.19
N ALA A 114 -5.94 -17.50 0.18
CA ALA A 114 -6.73 -18.37 -0.69
C ALA A 114 -7.24 -17.66 -1.95
N SER A 115 -7.45 -16.34 -1.89
CA SER A 115 -7.79 -15.50 -3.03
C SER A 115 -6.63 -15.25 -4.00
N GLY A 116 -5.42 -15.70 -3.66
CA GLY A 116 -4.19 -15.45 -4.41
C GLY A 116 -3.54 -14.09 -4.13
N LEU A 117 -4.18 -13.24 -3.31
CA LEU A 117 -3.64 -11.97 -2.83
C LEU A 117 -2.53 -12.18 -1.79
N TRP A 118 -1.67 -11.19 -1.62
CA TRP A 118 -0.77 -11.15 -0.47
C TRP A 118 -1.53 -10.60 0.73
N ARG A 119 -1.46 -11.30 1.86
CA ARG A 119 -2.11 -10.94 3.12
C ARG A 119 -1.08 -10.76 4.22
N ARG A 120 -1.22 -9.69 4.99
CA ARG A 120 -0.51 -9.49 6.25
C ARG A 120 -1.50 -9.30 7.38
N ASP A 121 -1.22 -9.96 8.50
CA ASP A 121 -1.94 -9.75 9.74
C ASP A 121 -1.38 -8.52 10.46
N CYS A 122 -2.29 -7.60 10.80
CA CYS A 122 -2.00 -6.31 11.42
C CYS A 122 -2.41 -6.28 12.90
N MET A 123 -2.92 -7.39 13.45
CA MET A 123 -3.23 -7.44 14.87
C MET A 123 -1.93 -7.33 15.70
N PRO A 124 -1.95 -6.59 16.82
CA PRO A 124 -0.87 -6.67 17.80
C PRO A 124 -0.67 -8.12 18.25
N ALA A 125 0.58 -8.52 18.45
CA ALA A 125 0.86 -9.80 19.11
C ALA A 125 0.15 -9.78 20.48
N ALA A 126 -0.55 -10.87 20.82
CA ALA A 126 -1.20 -10.98 22.11
C ALA A 126 -0.16 -10.78 23.20
N LYS A 127 -0.44 -9.85 24.14
CA LYS A 127 0.44 -9.65 25.28
C LYS A 127 0.36 -10.91 26.14
N LEU A 128 1.46 -11.66 26.24
CA LEU A 128 1.58 -12.77 27.19
C LEU A 128 1.58 -12.14 28.59
N LEU A 129 0.54 -12.41 29.37
CA LEU A 129 0.50 -12.09 30.79
C LEU A 129 1.12 -13.29 31.50
N GLY A 130 2.34 -13.12 32.01
CA GLY A 130 3.09 -14.10 32.78
C GLY A 130 3.77 -13.44 33.96
#